data_AF-A0A1W9V6I2-F1
#
_entry.id   AF-A0A1W9V6I2-F1
#
_cell.length_a   1.000
_cell.length_b   1.000
_cell.length_c   1.000
_cell.angle_alpha   90.00
_cell.angle_beta   90.00
_cell.angle_gamma   90.00
#
_symmetry.space_group_name_H-M   'P 1'
#
loop_
_entity.id
_entity.type
_entity.pdbx_description
1 polymer ?
#
loop_
_entity_poly.entity_id
_entity_poly.type
_entity_poly.pdbx_seq_one_letter_code
_entity_poly.pdbx_strand_id
1 'polypeptide(L)'
;SSIASAKQGLLTGEAGLDQVGPGLREICETIGIPPVLHMGSCVDNSRILTVLAQVVEEGGLGEDISEIPVVGLAPEWMSEKAISIATYVVASGVYTIMSGTAPVAENPRVKDSSIILDLLSNGWEEKVGAKLEFMNEVDEIVNAVLEHIDKKRAELGLPEYNPEAFGKSGDDRMLKLEELSLADRRQAIYGVPVA
;
A
#
# COMPACT_ATOMS: atom_id res chain seq x y z
N SER A 1 -10.68 5.66 4.81
CA SER A 1 -10.08 4.56 4.03
C SER A 1 -10.47 3.18 4.56
N SER A 2 -10.01 2.74 5.75
CA SER A 2 -10.29 1.37 6.25
C SER A 2 -11.76 0.94 6.26
N ILE A 3 -12.66 1.83 6.67
CA ILE A 3 -14.11 1.58 6.68
C ILE A 3 -14.66 1.40 5.25
N ALA A 4 -14.13 2.14 4.27
CA ALA A 4 -14.54 1.98 2.87
C ALA A 4 -14.08 0.60 2.35
N SER A 5 -12.83 0.23 2.58
CA SER A 5 -12.30 -1.11 2.25
C SER A 5 -13.12 -2.23 2.92
N ALA A 6 -13.53 -2.05 4.18
CA ALA A 6 -14.36 -3.01 4.90
C ALA A 6 -15.71 -3.21 4.23
N LYS A 7 -16.37 -2.11 3.85
CA LYS A 7 -17.66 -2.14 3.15
C LYS A 7 -17.58 -2.79 1.78
N GLN A 8 -16.41 -2.78 1.15
CA GLN A 8 -16.13 -3.47 -0.12
C GLN A 8 -15.63 -4.91 0.05
N GLY A 9 -15.63 -5.46 1.28
CA GLY A 9 -15.21 -6.84 1.53
C GLY A 9 -13.69 -7.07 1.53
N LEU A 10 -12.86 -6.03 1.38
CA LEU A 10 -11.41 -6.19 1.31
C LEU A 10 -10.75 -6.57 2.65
N LEU A 11 -11.53 -6.60 3.73
CA LEU A 11 -11.12 -7.03 5.07
C LEU A 11 -11.67 -8.41 5.44
N THR A 12 -12.47 -9.05 4.57
CA THR A 12 -13.13 -10.32 4.86
C THR A 12 -12.31 -11.49 4.34
N GLY A 13 -11.21 -11.82 5.01
CA GLY A 13 -10.39 -13.03 4.78
C GLY A 13 -10.27 -13.45 3.30
N GLU A 14 -10.51 -14.72 3.01
CA GLU A 14 -10.48 -15.30 1.65
C GLU A 14 -11.50 -14.66 0.68
N ALA A 15 -12.59 -14.06 1.20
CA ALA A 15 -13.67 -13.49 0.38
C ALA A 15 -13.30 -12.16 -0.31
N GLY A 16 -12.19 -11.52 0.07
CA GLY A 16 -11.66 -10.34 -0.63
C GLY A 16 -10.61 -10.66 -1.70
N LEU A 17 -10.21 -11.93 -1.85
CA LEU A 17 -9.08 -12.32 -2.68
C LEU A 17 -9.39 -12.35 -4.19
N ASP A 18 -10.67 -12.31 -4.56
CA ASP A 18 -11.12 -12.17 -5.95
C ASP A 18 -10.70 -10.84 -6.59
N GLN A 19 -10.39 -9.83 -5.77
CA GLN A 19 -10.00 -8.49 -6.19
C GLN A 19 -8.47 -8.25 -6.23
N VAL A 20 -7.65 -9.26 -5.93
CA VAL A 20 -6.19 -9.12 -5.94
C VAL A 20 -5.53 -10.00 -6.98
N GLY A 21 -4.40 -9.53 -7.50
CA GLY A 21 -3.57 -10.29 -8.41
C GLY A 21 -2.97 -11.56 -7.75
N PRO A 22 -2.54 -12.53 -8.57
CA PRO A 22 -2.06 -13.84 -8.11
C PRO A 22 -0.93 -13.75 -7.07
N GLY A 23 0.02 -12.82 -7.20
CA GLY A 23 1.10 -12.67 -6.22
C GLY A 23 0.65 -12.27 -4.81
N LEU A 24 -0.24 -11.28 -4.70
CA LEU A 24 -0.77 -10.87 -3.40
C LEU A 24 -1.71 -11.95 -2.84
N ARG A 25 -2.49 -12.62 -3.71
CA ARG A 25 -3.36 -13.73 -3.31
C ARG A 25 -2.56 -14.83 -2.61
N GLU A 26 -1.48 -15.30 -3.22
CA GLU A 26 -0.63 -16.36 -2.68
C GLU A 26 -0.12 -16.03 -1.27
N ILE A 27 0.33 -14.79 -1.05
CA ILE A 27 0.78 -14.31 0.26
C ILE A 27 -0.39 -14.29 1.27
N CYS A 28 -1.54 -13.77 0.86
CA CYS A 28 -2.72 -13.72 1.72
C CYS A 28 -3.21 -15.11 2.13
N GLU A 29 -3.27 -16.06 1.20
CA GLU A 29 -3.68 -17.45 1.45
C GLU A 29 -2.66 -18.17 2.34
N THR A 30 -1.37 -18.01 2.05
CA THR A 30 -0.28 -18.64 2.81
C THR A 30 -0.27 -18.20 4.27
N ILE A 31 -0.48 -16.91 4.55
CA ILE A 31 -0.47 -16.36 5.92
C ILE A 31 -1.85 -16.47 6.59
N GLY A 32 -2.93 -16.55 5.80
CA GLY A 32 -4.30 -16.53 6.29
C GLY A 32 -4.79 -15.13 6.67
N ILE A 33 -4.46 -14.11 5.85
CA ILE A 33 -4.77 -12.70 6.09
C ILE A 33 -5.62 -12.10 4.96
N PRO A 34 -6.44 -11.07 5.22
CA PRO A 34 -7.15 -10.34 4.16
C PRO A 34 -6.20 -9.49 3.31
N PRO A 35 -6.62 -9.09 2.09
CA PRO A 35 -5.79 -8.28 1.19
C PRO A 35 -5.58 -6.84 1.66
N VAL A 36 -6.45 -6.30 2.50
CA VAL A 36 -6.25 -5.02 3.19
C VAL A 36 -6.09 -5.27 4.67
N LEU A 37 -5.01 -4.75 5.27
CA LEU A 37 -4.77 -4.86 6.71
C LEU A 37 -5.19 -3.57 7.42
N HIS A 38 -6.23 -3.65 8.24
CA HIS A 38 -6.69 -2.48 9.00
C HIS A 38 -5.81 -2.22 10.23
N MET A 39 -5.05 -1.12 10.18
CA MET A 39 -4.13 -0.74 11.26
C MET A 39 -4.73 0.18 12.33
N GLY A 40 -6.06 0.37 12.36
CA GLY A 40 -6.74 1.25 13.32
C GLY A 40 -7.16 2.63 12.78
N SER A 41 -7.41 3.54 13.71
CA SER A 41 -7.94 4.89 13.48
C SER A 41 -6.93 5.84 12.84
N CYS A 42 -7.31 7.10 12.56
CA CYS A 42 -6.40 8.06 11.92
C CYS A 42 -5.13 8.37 12.73
N VAL A 43 -5.16 8.23 14.06
CA VAL A 43 -3.95 8.40 14.88
C VAL A 43 -3.03 7.17 14.79
N ASP A 44 -3.57 6.03 14.40
CA ASP A 44 -2.82 4.79 14.22
C ASP A 44 -2.04 4.73 12.89
N ASN A 45 -2.10 5.77 12.04
CA ASN A 45 -1.13 5.95 10.95
C ASN A 45 0.33 5.98 11.47
N SER A 46 0.53 6.40 12.73
CA SER A 46 1.82 6.28 13.42
C SER A 46 2.33 4.83 13.50
N ARG A 47 1.45 3.83 13.53
CA ARG A 47 1.82 2.40 13.51
C ARG A 47 2.41 2.00 12.16
N ILE A 48 1.92 2.57 11.05
CA ILE A 48 2.49 2.33 9.72
C ILE A 48 3.94 2.82 9.69
N LEU A 49 4.20 4.02 10.22
CA LEU A 49 5.57 4.54 10.32
C LEU A 49 6.46 3.69 11.24
N THR A 50 5.88 3.13 12.31
CA THR A 50 6.60 2.15 13.17
C THR A 50 6.99 0.90 12.38
N VAL A 51 6.08 0.36 11.56
CA VAL A 51 6.37 -0.79 10.69
C VAL A 51 7.48 -0.45 9.69
N LEU A 52 7.41 0.71 9.04
CA LEU A 52 8.45 1.13 8.09
C LEU A 52 9.82 1.29 8.77
N ALA A 53 9.86 1.90 9.96
CA ALA A 53 11.08 1.99 10.75
C ALA A 53 11.63 0.60 11.12
N GLN A 54 10.76 -0.37 11.43
CA GLN A 54 11.17 -1.74 11.70
C GLN A 54 11.68 -2.46 10.44
N VAL A 55 11.13 -2.19 9.26
CA VAL A 55 11.64 -2.73 7.99
C VAL A 55 13.06 -2.25 7.72
N VAL A 56 13.32 -0.95 7.96
CA VAL A 56 14.69 -0.39 7.84
C VAL A 56 15.62 -1.00 8.90
N GLU A 57 15.19 -1.04 10.16
CA GLU A 57 16.01 -1.54 11.28
C GLU A 57 16.39 -3.03 11.14
N GLU A 58 15.44 -3.87 10.70
CA GLU A 58 15.72 -5.28 10.41
C GLU A 58 16.72 -5.43 9.24
N GLY A 59 16.75 -4.44 8.35
CA GLY A 59 17.63 -4.38 7.20
C GLY A 59 17.22 -5.29 6.06
N GLY A 60 18.00 -5.27 4.98
CA GLY A 60 17.74 -6.06 3.77
C GLY A 60 16.76 -5.44 2.79
N LEU A 61 16.15 -4.30 3.12
CA LEU A 61 15.33 -3.51 2.21
C LEU A 61 15.56 -2.00 2.44
N GLY A 62 16.63 -1.47 1.85
CA GLY A 62 17.03 -0.07 2.01
C GLY A 62 17.64 0.24 3.38
N GLU A 63 18.18 1.45 3.51
CA GLU A 63 18.80 1.98 4.73
C GLU A 63 18.02 3.19 5.31
N ASP A 64 17.00 3.66 4.58
CA ASP A 64 16.09 4.73 5.01
C ASP A 64 14.66 4.48 4.49
N ILE A 65 13.65 5.05 5.17
CA ILE A 65 12.24 4.89 4.78
C ILE A 65 12.01 5.43 3.36
N SER A 66 12.74 6.46 2.93
CA SER A 66 12.63 7.02 1.57
C SER A 66 13.12 6.12 0.44
N GLU A 67 13.78 5.01 0.78
CA GLU A 67 14.21 4.00 -0.18
C GLU A 67 13.19 2.87 -0.33
N ILE A 68 12.31 2.69 0.66
CA ILE A 68 11.30 1.63 0.66
C ILE A 68 10.25 1.92 -0.42
N PRO A 69 9.82 0.92 -1.22
CA PRO A 69 8.78 1.08 -2.24
C PRO A 69 7.37 1.18 -1.59
N VAL A 70 7.07 2.31 -0.95
CA VAL A 70 5.80 2.58 -0.25
C VAL A 70 5.24 3.96 -0.63
N VAL A 71 3.90 4.04 -0.70
CA VAL A 71 3.19 5.30 -0.99
C VAL A 71 2.09 5.54 0.04
N GLY A 72 2.00 6.77 0.54
CA GLY A 72 0.89 7.26 1.34
C GLY A 72 -0.23 7.78 0.44
N LEU A 73 -1.48 7.33 0.66
CA LEU A 73 -2.62 7.77 -0.15
C LEU A 73 -3.75 8.32 0.73
N ALA A 74 -4.19 9.54 0.42
CA ALA A 74 -5.40 10.14 0.95
C ALA A 74 -6.37 10.51 -0.19
N PRO A 75 -7.07 9.51 -0.77
CA PRO A 75 -7.88 9.70 -1.98
C PRO A 75 -9.16 10.51 -1.76
N GLU A 76 -9.59 10.70 -0.51
CA GLU A 76 -10.80 11.44 -0.15
C GLU A 76 -10.54 12.26 1.13
N TRP A 77 -9.45 13.02 1.14
CA TRP A 77 -9.15 13.85 2.31
C TRP A 77 -10.18 14.97 2.47
N MET A 78 -10.41 15.39 3.71
CA MET A 78 -11.43 16.40 4.03
C MET A 78 -11.01 17.31 5.19
N SER A 79 -10.47 16.73 6.25
CA SER A 79 -10.16 17.48 7.47
C SER A 79 -8.70 17.95 7.50
N GLU A 80 -8.42 19.03 8.22
CA GLU A 80 -7.07 19.55 8.49
C GLU A 80 -6.14 18.49 9.10
N LYS A 81 -6.69 17.54 9.88
CA LYS A 81 -5.93 16.39 10.39
C LYS A 81 -5.28 15.56 9.29
N ALA A 82 -5.92 15.43 8.13
CA ALA A 82 -5.37 14.68 6.99
C ALA A 82 -4.15 15.38 6.39
N ILE A 83 -4.15 16.71 6.36
CA ILE A 83 -2.99 17.52 5.96
C ILE A 83 -1.84 17.30 6.94
N SER A 84 -2.10 17.39 8.26
CA SER A 84 -1.07 17.12 9.26
C SER A 84 -0.48 15.70 9.15
N ILE A 85 -1.32 14.71 8.84
CA ILE A 85 -0.89 13.33 8.60
C ILE A 85 0.02 13.24 7.38
N ALA A 86 -0.41 13.77 6.24
CA ALA A 86 0.39 13.78 5.03
C ALA A 86 1.75 14.46 5.27
N THR A 87 1.77 15.60 5.98
CA THR A 87 3.02 16.31 6.29
C THR A 87 4.01 15.44 7.07
N TYR A 88 3.59 14.76 8.16
CA TYR A 88 4.54 13.96 8.93
C TYR A 88 4.92 12.65 8.21
N VAL A 89 4.04 12.10 7.37
CA VAL A 89 4.32 10.92 6.54
C VAL A 89 5.40 11.25 5.50
N VAL A 90 5.27 12.39 4.81
CA VAL A 90 6.30 12.86 3.87
C VAL A 90 7.59 13.24 4.58
N ALA A 91 7.52 13.91 5.73
CA ALA A 91 8.71 14.22 6.53
C ALA A 91 9.45 12.97 7.02
N SER A 92 8.78 11.81 7.03
CA SER A 92 9.35 10.50 7.37
C SER A 92 9.85 9.73 6.14
N GLY A 93 9.91 10.36 4.95
CA GLY A 93 10.43 9.74 3.73
C GLY A 93 9.41 9.02 2.86
N VAL A 94 8.11 9.12 3.14
CA VAL A 94 7.09 8.41 2.32
C VAL A 94 6.46 9.35 1.30
N TYR A 95 6.61 9.04 0.02
CA TYR A 95 5.88 9.72 -1.05
C TYR A 95 4.37 9.68 -0.78
N THR A 96 3.70 10.83 -0.81
CA THR A 96 2.29 10.93 -0.45
C THR A 96 1.47 11.64 -1.53
N ILE A 97 0.33 11.07 -1.89
CA ILE A 97 -0.64 11.66 -2.82
C ILE A 97 -1.95 11.92 -2.09
N MET A 98 -2.48 13.12 -2.25
CA MET A 98 -3.80 13.51 -1.77
C MET A 98 -4.70 13.86 -2.94
N SER A 99 -5.92 13.32 -3.02
CA SER A 99 -6.84 13.67 -4.11
C SER A 99 -7.76 14.83 -3.74
N GLY A 100 -7.94 15.77 -4.65
CA GLY A 100 -8.63 17.04 -4.44
C GLY A 100 -7.73 18.25 -4.71
N THR A 101 -8.32 19.43 -4.68
CA THR A 101 -7.60 20.70 -4.86
C THR A 101 -6.67 20.96 -3.67
N ALA A 102 -5.38 21.19 -3.93
CA ALA A 102 -4.46 21.60 -2.88
C ALA A 102 -4.96 22.89 -2.18
N PRO A 103 -4.90 22.99 -0.84
CA PRO A 103 -5.35 24.20 -0.13
C PRO A 103 -4.65 25.50 -0.57
N VAL A 104 -3.45 25.34 -1.14
CA VAL A 104 -2.57 26.42 -1.59
C VAL A 104 -2.52 26.55 -3.11
N ALA A 105 -3.28 25.75 -3.87
CA ALA A 105 -3.29 25.87 -5.33
C ALA A 105 -3.92 27.20 -5.76
N GLU A 106 -3.15 27.97 -6.55
CA GLU A 106 -3.56 29.18 -7.27
C GLU A 106 -4.53 30.08 -6.48
N ASN A 107 -4.19 30.35 -5.22
CA ASN A 107 -5.05 31.17 -4.39
C ASN A 107 -4.86 32.65 -4.77
N PRO A 108 -5.86 33.32 -5.38
CA PRO A 108 -5.70 34.72 -5.81
C PRO A 108 -5.50 35.69 -4.63
N ARG A 109 -5.71 35.23 -3.39
CA ARG A 109 -5.47 35.99 -2.15
C ARG A 109 -4.06 35.77 -1.59
N VAL A 110 -3.31 34.78 -2.09
CA VAL A 110 -1.94 34.46 -1.64
C VAL A 110 -1.02 34.53 -2.86
N LYS A 111 -0.34 35.68 -3.02
CA LYS A 111 0.69 35.87 -4.05
C LYS A 111 1.75 34.78 -3.92
N ASP A 112 2.25 34.31 -5.07
CA ASP A 112 3.32 33.31 -5.16
C ASP A 112 3.02 31.98 -4.46
N SER A 113 1.73 31.64 -4.30
CA SER A 113 1.30 30.38 -3.69
C SER A 113 1.77 29.13 -4.43
N SER A 114 2.16 29.25 -5.70
CA SER A 114 2.81 28.19 -6.49
C SER A 114 4.18 27.78 -5.92
N ILE A 115 4.91 28.68 -5.23
CA ILE A 115 6.17 28.35 -4.56
C ILE A 115 5.93 27.29 -3.48
N ILE A 116 4.76 27.33 -2.82
CA ILE A 116 4.44 26.34 -1.79
C ILE A 116 4.24 24.97 -2.44
N LEU A 117 3.55 24.89 -3.58
CA LEU A 117 3.37 23.61 -4.29
C LEU A 117 4.71 23.01 -4.72
N ASP A 118 5.61 23.82 -5.27
CA ASP A 118 6.96 23.39 -5.66
C ASP A 118 7.81 22.95 -4.46
N LEU A 119 7.68 23.65 -3.33
CA LEU A 119 8.33 23.25 -2.08
C LEU A 119 7.78 21.92 -1.56
N LEU A 120 6.47 21.68 -1.63
CA LEU A 120 5.83 20.44 -1.20
C LEU A 120 6.21 19.26 -2.10
N SER A 121 6.44 19.51 -3.38
CA SER A 121 6.90 18.50 -4.33
C SER A 121 8.43 18.38 -4.34
N ASN A 122 9.10 19.15 -5.20
CA ASN A 122 10.53 19.08 -5.46
C ASN A 122 11.36 19.44 -4.23
N GLY A 123 10.96 20.50 -3.52
CA GLY A 123 11.72 20.98 -2.36
C GLY A 123 11.75 19.99 -1.19
N TRP A 124 10.69 19.20 -0.99
CA TRP A 124 10.65 18.15 0.02
C TRP A 124 11.35 16.89 -0.48
N GLU A 125 11.22 16.53 -1.77
CA GLU A 125 11.93 15.38 -2.34
C GLU A 125 13.45 15.53 -2.15
N GLU A 126 13.99 16.71 -2.40
CA GLU A 126 15.42 17.01 -2.19
C GLU A 126 15.84 16.98 -0.71
N LYS A 127 14.93 17.29 0.22
CA LYS A 127 15.24 17.45 1.65
C LYS A 127 15.08 16.18 2.47
N VAL A 128 14.02 15.42 2.19
CA VAL A 128 13.59 14.26 2.99
C VAL A 128 13.36 13.01 2.14
N GLY A 129 13.71 13.04 0.85
CA GLY A 129 13.57 11.89 -0.05
C GLY A 129 12.13 11.58 -0.47
N ALA A 130 11.17 12.44 -0.11
CA ALA A 130 9.76 12.26 -0.41
C ALA A 130 9.03 13.57 -0.68
N LYS A 131 7.92 13.46 -1.40
CA LYS A 131 7.11 14.59 -1.88
C LYS A 131 5.63 14.45 -1.53
N LEU A 132 4.93 15.57 -1.53
CA LEU A 132 3.48 15.66 -1.44
C LEU A 132 2.90 16.17 -2.75
N GLU A 133 2.03 15.38 -3.37
CA GLU A 133 1.35 15.76 -4.61
C GLU A 133 -0.17 15.72 -4.47
N PHE A 134 -0.85 16.57 -5.26
CA PHE A 134 -2.30 16.64 -5.33
C PHE A 134 -2.76 16.25 -6.73
N MET A 135 -3.50 15.15 -6.84
CA MET A 135 -3.93 14.55 -8.11
C MET A 135 -5.40 14.16 -8.04
N ASN A 136 -6.20 14.46 -9.06
CA ASN A 136 -7.64 14.18 -9.04
C ASN A 136 -8.03 12.92 -9.83
N GLU A 137 -7.31 12.63 -10.92
CA GLU A 137 -7.66 11.54 -11.81
C GLU A 137 -7.18 10.20 -11.25
N VAL A 138 -8.10 9.24 -11.10
CA VAL A 138 -7.80 7.95 -10.46
C VAL A 138 -6.72 7.18 -11.22
N ASP A 139 -6.81 7.15 -12.56
CA ASP A 139 -5.83 6.46 -13.39
C ASP A 139 -4.43 7.10 -13.27
N GLU A 140 -4.35 8.42 -13.13
CA GLU A 140 -3.09 9.13 -12.90
C GLU A 140 -2.49 8.78 -11.53
N ILE A 141 -3.32 8.74 -10.48
CA ILE A 141 -2.88 8.33 -9.13
C ILE A 141 -2.35 6.90 -9.16
N VAL A 142 -3.06 5.97 -9.79
CA VAL A 142 -2.65 4.56 -9.88
C VAL A 142 -1.33 4.43 -10.63
N ASN A 143 -1.17 5.12 -11.77
CA ASN A 143 0.08 5.11 -12.52
C ASN A 143 1.23 5.70 -11.70
N ALA A 144 1.04 6.85 -11.06
CA ALA A 144 2.05 7.47 -10.22
C ALA A 144 2.50 6.58 -9.04
N VAL A 145 1.55 5.87 -8.43
CA VAL A 145 1.84 4.89 -7.36
C VAL A 145 2.71 3.74 -7.88
N LEU A 146 2.30 3.13 -9.00
CA LEU A 146 3.01 1.99 -9.58
C LEU A 146 4.40 2.39 -10.07
N GLU A 147 4.52 3.51 -10.78
CA GLU A 147 5.80 4.04 -11.25
C GLU A 147 6.76 4.35 -10.09
N HIS A 148 6.25 4.92 -8.99
CA HIS A 148 7.07 5.16 -7.80
C HIS A 148 7.56 3.87 -7.17
N ILE A 149 6.68 2.89 -7.00
CA ILE A 149 7.01 1.57 -6.44
C ILE A 149 8.06 0.88 -7.32
N ASP A 150 7.87 0.85 -8.63
CA ASP A 150 8.79 0.20 -9.56
C ASP A 150 10.14 0.91 -9.62
N LYS A 151 10.15 2.25 -9.60
CA LYS A 151 11.39 3.04 -9.47
C LYS A 151 12.16 2.67 -8.20
N LYS A 152 11.50 2.66 -7.04
CA LYS A 152 12.14 2.33 -5.76
C LYS A 152 12.64 0.89 -5.73
N ARG A 153 11.88 -0.05 -6.28
CA ARG A 153 12.30 -1.45 -6.44
C ARG A 153 13.56 -1.56 -7.30
N ALA A 154 13.63 -0.84 -8.42
CA ALA A 154 14.79 -0.83 -9.29
C ALA A 154 16.02 -0.20 -8.62
N GLU A 155 15.85 0.89 -7.87
CA GLU A 155 16.91 1.53 -7.07
C GLU A 155 17.50 0.57 -6.03
N LEU A 156 16.67 -0.32 -5.46
CA LEU A 156 17.07 -1.37 -4.53
C LEU A 156 17.61 -2.64 -5.21
N GLY A 157 17.67 -2.70 -6.55
CA GLY A 157 18.14 -3.86 -7.30
C GLY A 157 17.18 -5.06 -7.27
N LEU A 158 15.90 -4.84 -6.96
CA LEU A 158 14.86 -5.87 -7.00
C LEU A 158 14.45 -6.20 -8.45
N PRO A 159 14.05 -7.45 -8.73
CA PRO A 159 13.58 -7.81 -10.06
C PRO A 159 12.31 -7.03 -10.43
N GLU A 160 12.17 -6.72 -11.71
CA GLU A 160 10.96 -6.14 -12.28
C GLU A 160 9.75 -7.06 -12.01
N TYR A 161 8.60 -6.45 -11.77
CA TYR A 161 7.37 -7.20 -11.56
C TYR A 161 7.03 -8.02 -12.80
N ASN A 162 6.84 -9.33 -12.63
CA ASN A 162 6.44 -10.23 -13.71
C ASN A 162 5.13 -10.94 -13.32
N PRO A 163 4.01 -10.68 -14.02
CA PRO A 163 2.73 -11.32 -13.75
C PRO A 163 2.69 -12.82 -14.06
N GLU A 164 3.67 -13.35 -14.78
CA GLU A 164 3.77 -14.78 -15.10
C GLU A 164 4.70 -15.53 -14.13
N ALA A 165 5.36 -14.85 -13.19
CA ALA A 165 6.24 -15.48 -12.22
C ALA A 165 5.48 -16.25 -11.11
N PHE A 166 4.16 -16.05 -11.01
CA PHE A 166 3.31 -16.60 -9.94
C PHE A 166 2.95 -18.08 -10.12
N GLY A 167 2.69 -18.79 -9.01
CA GLY A 167 2.36 -20.22 -9.03
C GLY A 167 3.55 -21.18 -8.98
N LYS A 168 4.77 -20.68 -8.71
CA LYS A 168 5.94 -21.53 -8.37
C LYS A 168 6.10 -21.76 -6.87
N SER A 169 5.23 -21.15 -6.06
CA SER A 169 5.27 -21.20 -4.60
C SER A 169 3.84 -21.42 -4.06
N GLY A 170 3.74 -22.16 -2.95
CA GLY A 170 2.55 -22.33 -2.10
C GLY A 170 1.38 -23.19 -2.61
N ASP A 171 0.75 -22.79 -3.71
CA ASP A 171 -0.68 -23.07 -3.95
C ASP A 171 -0.95 -24.41 -4.61
N ASP A 172 0.12 -25.05 -5.08
CA ASP A 172 0.14 -26.38 -5.67
C ASP A 172 -0.55 -27.43 -4.78
N ARG A 173 -0.50 -27.22 -3.45
CA ARG A 173 -1.19 -28.05 -2.47
C ARG A 173 -2.69 -27.75 -2.41
N MET A 174 -3.10 -26.48 -2.40
CA MET A 174 -4.52 -26.10 -2.32
C MET A 174 -5.26 -26.50 -3.60
N LEU A 175 -4.66 -26.29 -4.77
CA LEU A 175 -5.22 -26.74 -6.05
C LEU A 175 -5.44 -28.26 -6.07
N LYS A 176 -4.46 -29.05 -5.58
CA LYS A 176 -4.62 -30.51 -5.43
C LYS A 176 -5.69 -30.90 -4.40
N LEU A 177 -5.87 -30.11 -3.34
CA LEU A 177 -6.93 -30.34 -2.34
C LEU A 177 -8.32 -30.00 -2.90
N GLU A 178 -8.42 -29.04 -3.82
CA GLU A 178 -9.67 -28.66 -4.48
C GLU A 178 -10.15 -29.67 -5.53
N GLU A 179 -9.27 -30.53 -6.01
CA GLU A 179 -9.64 -31.66 -6.85
C GLU A 179 -10.24 -32.82 -6.04
N LEU A 180 -10.05 -32.82 -4.71
CA LEU A 180 -10.59 -33.85 -3.83
C LEU A 180 -12.09 -33.68 -3.57
N SER A 181 -12.76 -34.79 -3.28
CA SER A 181 -14.13 -34.80 -2.77
C SER A 181 -14.23 -34.00 -1.48
N LEU A 182 -15.43 -33.49 -1.15
CA LEU A 182 -15.61 -32.65 0.04
C LEU A 182 -15.25 -33.38 1.35
N ALA A 183 -15.39 -34.71 1.38
CA ALA A 183 -14.98 -35.53 2.51
C ALA A 183 -13.45 -35.67 2.59
N ASP A 184 -12.80 -36.00 1.48
CA ASP A 184 -11.35 -36.20 1.40
C ASP A 184 -10.59 -34.87 1.60
N ARG A 185 -11.12 -33.77 1.08
CA ARG A 185 -10.61 -32.41 1.30
C ARG A 185 -10.67 -32.02 2.77
N ARG A 186 -11.77 -32.33 3.46
CA ARG A 186 -11.92 -32.07 4.90
C ARG A 186 -10.94 -32.90 5.73
N GLN A 187 -10.74 -34.17 5.38
CA GLN A 187 -9.77 -35.02 6.05
C GLN A 187 -8.32 -34.54 5.81
N ALA A 188 -7.98 -34.14 4.58
CA ALA A 188 -6.64 -33.69 4.22
C ALA A 188 -6.27 -32.30 4.77
N ILE A 189 -7.27 -31.42 4.99
CA ILE A 189 -7.06 -30.09 5.59
C ILE A 189 -7.07 -30.15 7.12
N TYR A 190 -8.02 -30.88 7.71
CA TYR A 190 -8.31 -30.80 9.16
C TYR A 190 -7.94 -32.06 9.95
N GLY A 191 -7.49 -33.13 9.29
CA GLY A 191 -7.10 -34.39 9.95
C GLY A 191 -8.24 -35.15 10.62
N VAL A 192 -9.49 -34.76 10.38
CA VAL A 192 -10.67 -35.36 11.02
C VAL A 192 -11.06 -36.63 10.25
N PRO A 193 -11.18 -37.80 10.89
CA PRO A 193 -11.64 -39.01 10.22
C PRO A 193 -13.07 -38.81 9.71
N VAL A 194 -13.33 -39.21 8.46
CA VAL A 194 -14.69 -39.28 7.91
C VAL A 194 -15.44 -40.36 8.70
N ALA A 195 -16.51 -39.96 9.39
CA ALA A 195 -17.43 -40.86 10.10
C ALA A 195 -18.41 -41.53 9.14
#